data_AF-A0A1G0FCT2-F1
#
_entry.id   AF-A0A1G0FCT2-F1
#
_cell.length_a   1.000
_cell.length_b   1.000
_cell.length_c   1.000
_cell.angle_alpha   90.00
_cell.angle_beta   90.00
_cell.angle_gamma   90.00
#
_symmetry.space_group_name_H-M   'P 1'
#
loop_
_entity.id
_entity.type
_entity.pdbx_description
1 polymer ?
#
loop_
_entity_poly.entity_id
_entity_poly.type
_entity_poly.pdbx_seq_one_letter_code
_entity_poly.pdbx_strand_id
1 'polypeptide(L)' 'MLELSRDLLGDYVLRRHWFGLTNRRGGMKQQVFVEEEDAMREVARIERSRMRHGYQLKQME' A
#
# COMPACT_ATOMS: atom_id res chain seq x y z
N MET A 1 3.76 5.76 1.52
CA MET A 1 2.31 5.67 1.84
C MET A 1 1.76 4.35 1.32
N LEU A 2 0.78 3.76 2.01
CA LEU A 2 0.00 2.61 1.55
C LEU A 2 -1.45 2.93 1.84
N GLU A 3 -2.32 2.75 0.85
CA GLU A 3 -3.74 3.10 0.92
C GLU A 3 -4.54 1.99 0.27
N LEU A 4 -5.53 1.48 0.99
CA LEU A 4 -6.52 0.55 0.45
C LEU A 4 -7.86 1.28 0.37
N SER A 5 -8.45 1.30 -0.82
CA SER A 5 -9.75 1.94 -1.08
C SER A 5 -10.64 1.00 -1.87
N ARG A 6 -11.96 1.19 -1.82
CA ARG A 6 -12.91 0.52 -2.70
C ARG A 6 -13.32 1.47 -3.83
N ASP A 7 -13.35 1.00 -5.07
CA ASP A 7 -13.80 1.80 -6.20
C ASP A 7 -15.33 1.75 -6.38
N LEU A 8 -15.83 2.44 -7.41
CA LEU A 8 -17.27 2.52 -7.70
C LEU A 8 -17.88 1.20 -8.20
N LEU A 9 -17.06 0.29 -8.74
CA LEU A 9 -17.50 -1.03 -9.18
C LEU A 9 -17.44 -2.06 -8.05
N GLY A 10 -16.90 -1.67 -6.90
CA GLY A 10 -16.81 -2.50 -5.72
C GLY A 10 -15.48 -3.24 -5.60
N ASP A 11 -14.53 -3.03 -6.52
CA ASP A 11 -13.20 -3.64 -6.49
C ASP A 11 -12.31 -2.93 -5.46
N TYR A 12 -11.36 -3.67 -4.91
CA TYR A 12 -10.39 -3.19 -3.93
C TYR A 12 -9.12 -2.71 -4.63
N VAL A 13 -8.80 -1.43 -4.44
CA VAL A 13 -7.65 -0.76 -5.05
C VAL A 13 -6.60 -0.46 -4.01
N LEU A 14 -5.46 -1.13 -4.11
CA LEU A 14 -4.29 -0.93 -3.25
C LEU A 14 -3.28 -0.01 -3.95
N ARG A 15 -3.12 1.21 -3.43
CA ARG A 15 -2.13 2.19 -3.89
C ARG A 15 -0.94 2.24 -2.94
N ARG A 16 0.27 2.20 -3.51
CA ARG A 16 1.52 2.39 -2.76
C ARG A 16 2.35 3.48 -3.41
N HIS A 17 2.75 4.44 -2.58
CA HIS A 17 3.65 5.52 -2.96
C HIS A 17 4.96 5.38 -2.21
N TRP A 18 6.07 5.57 -2.93
CA TRP A 18 7.40 5.69 -2.36
C TRP A 18 8.06 6.97 -2.86
N PHE A 19 8.83 7.59 -1.98
CA PHE A 19 9.53 8.83 -2.23
C PHE A 19 11.00 8.61 -1.93
N GLY A 20 11.88 9.06 -2.82
CA GLY A 20 13.31 9.14 -2.57
C GLY A 20 13.57 10.27 -1.58
N LEU A 21 14.32 9.99 -0.52
CA LEU A 21 14.71 11.01 0.45
C LEU A 21 15.82 11.92 -0.10
N THR A 22 16.69 11.37 -0.92
CA THR A 22 17.92 12.02 -1.42
C THR A 22 17.80 12.47 -2.87
N ASN A 23 16.72 12.10 -3.55
CA ASN A 23 16.44 12.52 -4.90
C ASN A 23 14.95 12.84 -5.01
N ARG A 24 14.58 13.79 -5.86
CA ARG A 24 13.17 14.14 -6.13
C ARG A 24 12.44 13.06 -6.93
N ARG A 25 12.91 11.82 -6.90
CA ARG A 25 12.26 10.69 -7.57
C ARG A 25 11.31 10.04 -6.60
N GLY A 26 10.19 9.59 -7.13
CA GLY A 26 9.23 8.81 -6.40
C GLY A 26 8.51 7.91 -7.40
N GLY A 27 7.63 7.08 -6.88
CA GLY A 27 6.79 6.25 -7.72
C GLY A 27 5.51 5.88 -7.02
N MET A 28 4.55 5.50 -7.84
CA MET A 28 3.30 4.94 -7.43
C MET A 28 3.15 3.58 -8.09
N LYS A 29 2.56 2.63 -7.37
CA LYS A 29 2.04 1.40 -7.97
C LYS A 29 0.63 1.15 -7.46
N GLN A 30 -0.25 0.77 -8.38
CA GLN A 30 -1.61 0.36 -8.09
C GLN A 30 -1.76 -1.13 -8.34
N GLN A 31 -2.54 -1.81 -7.51
CA GLN A 31 -3.04 -3.17 -7.74
C GLN A 31 -4.53 -3.18 -7.47
N VAL A 32 -5.27 -3.94 -8.27
CA VAL A 32 -6.71 -4.12 -8.16
C VAL A 32 -6.97 -5.56 -7.75
N PHE A 33 -7.89 -5.76 -6.83
CA PHE A 33 -8.33 -7.05 -6.31
C PHE A 33 -9.86 -7.07 -6.32
N VAL A 34 -10.44 -8.19 -6.74
CA VAL A 34 -11.89 -8.40 -6.66
C VAL A 34 -12.29 -8.75 -5.22
N GLU A 35 -11.50 -9.61 -4.59
CA GLU A 35 -11.76 -10.11 -3.24
C GLU A 35 -11.05 -9.29 -2.16
N GLU A 36 -11.77 -8.93 -1.09
CA GLU A 36 -11.23 -8.18 0.04
C GLU A 36 -10.07 -8.91 0.72
N GLU A 37 -10.22 -10.22 0.90
CA GLU A 37 -9.22 -11.04 1.58
C GLU A 37 -7.87 -10.99 0.89
N ASP A 38 -7.85 -11.00 -0.45
CA ASP A 38 -6.61 -10.96 -1.22
C ASP A 38 -5.94 -9.59 -1.13
N ALA A 39 -6.72 -8.52 -1.17
CA ALA A 39 -6.23 -7.17 -0.91
C ALA A 39 -5.60 -7.06 0.49
N MET A 40 -6.29 -7.58 1.51
CA MET A 40 -5.82 -7.54 2.90
C MET A 40 -4.58 -8.39 3.13
N ARG A 41 -4.47 -9.57 2.51
CA ARG A 41 -3.25 -10.41 2.53
C ARG A 41 -2.06 -9.66 1.94
N GLU A 42 -2.27 -8.94 0.83
CA GLU A 42 -1.22 -8.15 0.20
C GLU A 42 -0.80 -6.95 1.06
N VAL A 43 -1.75 -6.26 1.69
CA VAL A 43 -1.45 -5.20 2.69
C VAL A 43 -0.55 -5.75 3.79
N ALA A 44 -0.94 -6.83 4.45
CA ALA A 44 -0.17 -7.44 5.52
C ALA A 44 1.22 -7.93 5.06
N ARG A 45 1.34 -8.41 3.82
CA ARG A 45 2.64 -8.79 3.23
C ARG A 45 3.55 -7.58 3.06
N ILE A 46 3.03 -6.46 2.54
CA ILE A 46 3.78 -5.21 2.36
C ILE A 46 4.21 -4.63 3.71
N GLU A 47 3.31 -4.59 4.68
CA GLU A 47 3.60 -4.09 6.03
C GLU A 47 4.68 -4.92 6.72
N ARG A 48 4.58 -6.26 6.67
CA ARG A 48 5.63 -7.15 7.19
C ARG A 48 6.98 -6.89 6.51
N SER A 49 6.98 -6.72 5.19
CA SER A 49 8.21 -6.36 4.47
C SER A 49 8.76 -5.02 4.94
N ARG A 50 7.93 -3.98 5.07
CA ARG A 50 8.33 -2.66 5.55
C ARG A 50 8.90 -2.71 6.97
N MET A 51 8.25 -3.42 7.90
CA MET A 51 8.75 -3.60 9.27
C MET A 51 10.12 -4.27 9.29
N ARG A 52 10.35 -5.30 8.46
CA ARG A 52 11.67 -5.94 8.33
C ARG A 52 12.77 -4.98 7.85
N HIS A 53 12.41 -3.96 7.07
CA HIS A 53 13.33 -2.92 6.60
C HIS A 53 13.37 -1.68 7.53
N GLY A 54 12.81 -1.78 8.74
CA GLY A 54 12.87 -0.70 9.74
C GLY A 54 11.87 0.42 9.56
N TYR A 55 10.90 0.30 8.65
CA TYR A 55 9.80 1.26 8.56
C TYR A 55 8.80 1.03 9.70
N GLN A 56 8.35 2.12 10.33
CA GLN A 56 7.28 2.09 11.31
C GLN A 56 5.92 2.33 10.64
N LEU A 57 4.90 1.59 11.09
CA LEU A 57 3.52 1.86 10.73
C LEU A 57 3.10 3.19 11.35
N LYS A 58 2.84 4.21 10.53
CA LYS A 58 2.14 5.41 10.98
C LYS A 58 0.66 5.15 10.85
N GLN A 59 -0.06 5.18 11.98
CA GLN A 59 -1.51 5.26 11.93
C GLN A 59 -1.89 6.68 11.48
N MET A 60 -2.82 6.79 10.54
CA MET A 60 -3.44 8.06 10.20
C MET A 60 -4.60 8.26 11.17
N GLU A 61 -4.52 9.28 12.03
CA GLU A 61 -5.66 9.84 12.77
C GLU A 61 -6.61 10.59 11.84
#